data_AF-A0A0Q8RAT3-F1
#
_entry.id   AF-A0A0Q8RAT3-F1
#
_cell.length_a   1.000
_cell.length_b   1.000
_cell.length_c   1.000
_cell.angle_alpha   90.00
_cell.angle_beta   90.00
_cell.angle_gamma   90.00
#
_symmetry.space_group_name_H-M   'P 1'
#
loop_
_entity.id
_entity.type
_entity.pdbx_description
1 polymer ?
#
loop_
_entity_poly.entity_id
_entity_poly.type
_entity_poly.pdbx_seq_one_letter_code
_entity_poly.pdbx_strand_id
1 'polypeptide(L)'
;MVMDLIGGPVCQAKVDPSLLPGDGQALTHANKEALWDIFKQIAVTWKNVRYESSNLKSSWLEMLQQKSELAPSYTGEYVNAIYVVRELVAMYGEGEAYRRLFLANGIPPGPPGTRLAHAKRYVVDEFIKLQVMMSGFKHFGGKNYHGYVKGSRYNEHALVRQYEPKENNS
;
A
#
# COMPACT_ATOMS: atom_id res chain seq x y z
N MET A 1 16.81 10.28 22.07
CA MET A 1 15.37 10.54 22.26
C MET A 1 14.66 9.24 21.95
N VAL A 2 14.18 8.53 22.96
CA VAL A 2 13.36 7.32 22.74
C VAL A 2 12.05 7.83 22.17
N MET A 3 11.73 7.54 20.91
CA MET A 3 10.39 7.84 20.40
C MET A 3 9.45 6.87 21.09
N ASP A 4 8.55 7.39 21.93
CA ASP A 4 7.54 6.56 22.55
C ASP A 4 6.70 5.89 21.46
N LEU A 5 6.59 4.57 21.58
CA LEU A 5 5.79 3.72 20.71
C LEU A 5 4.32 4.15 20.82
N ILE A 6 3.66 4.39 19.68
CA ILE A 6 2.28 4.89 19.67
C ILE A 6 1.26 3.78 19.99
N GLY A 7 0.06 4.18 20.40
CA GLY A 7 -1.06 3.25 20.60
C GLY A 7 -1.12 2.62 21.99
N GLY A 8 -2.17 1.84 22.19
CA GLY A 8 -2.57 1.29 23.48
C GLY A 8 -2.31 -0.21 23.60
N PRO A 9 -3.04 -0.92 24.48
CA PRO A 9 -2.83 -2.35 24.73
C PRO A 9 -2.89 -3.24 23.49
N VAL A 10 -3.75 -2.93 22.51
CA VAL A 10 -3.85 -3.69 21.25
C VAL A 10 -2.59 -3.48 20.42
N CYS A 11 -2.16 -2.24 20.22
CA CYS A 11 -0.94 -1.90 19.47
C CYS A 11 0.32 -2.52 20.09
N GLN A 12 0.42 -2.48 21.42
CA GLN A 12 1.59 -2.94 22.19
C GLN A 12 1.57 -4.44 22.47
N ALA A 13 0.49 -5.15 22.15
CA ALA A 13 0.40 -6.60 22.36
C ALA A 13 1.55 -7.31 21.62
N LYS A 14 2.33 -8.09 22.37
CA LYS A 14 3.42 -8.91 21.83
C LYS A 14 2.86 -10.04 20.98
N VAL A 15 3.49 -10.26 19.85
CA VAL A 15 3.15 -11.34 18.90
C VAL A 15 4.43 -11.97 18.39
N ASP A 16 4.30 -13.18 17.85
CA ASP A 16 5.41 -13.85 17.19
C ASP A 16 5.86 -13.04 15.96
N PRO A 17 7.17 -12.89 15.69
CA PRO A 17 7.66 -12.13 14.54
C PRO A 17 7.36 -12.74 13.16
N SER A 18 6.90 -13.99 13.11
CA SER A 18 6.43 -14.63 11.87
C SER A 18 5.01 -14.20 11.50
N LEU A 19 4.59 -14.50 10.26
CA LEU A 19 3.28 -14.10 9.76
C LEU A 19 2.14 -14.56 10.70
N LEU A 20 1.24 -13.64 11.04
CA LEU A 20 0.10 -13.95 11.89
C LEU A 20 -0.80 -14.99 11.21
N PRO A 21 -1.29 -16.00 11.96
CA PRO A 21 -2.10 -17.07 11.39
C PRO A 21 -3.40 -16.52 10.81
N GLY A 22 -3.69 -16.90 9.57
CA GLY A 22 -4.90 -16.53 8.85
C GLY A 22 -5.32 -17.52 7.76
N ASP A 23 -4.64 -18.65 7.65
CA ASP A 23 -4.92 -19.65 6.62
C ASP A 23 -6.35 -20.19 6.75
N GLY A 24 -7.06 -20.30 5.63
CA GLY A 24 -8.46 -20.73 5.59
C GLY A 24 -9.48 -19.68 6.03
N GLN A 25 -9.06 -18.47 6.43
CA GLN A 25 -9.96 -17.37 6.72
C GLN A 25 -10.13 -16.45 5.51
N ALA A 26 -11.38 -16.16 5.14
CA ALA A 26 -11.70 -15.20 4.10
C ALA A 26 -11.90 -13.80 4.68
N LEU A 27 -11.41 -12.77 3.98
CA LEU A 27 -11.72 -11.39 4.31
C LEU A 27 -13.19 -11.07 3.98
N THR A 28 -13.92 -10.65 5.00
CA THR A 28 -15.29 -10.15 4.84
C THR A 28 -15.31 -8.85 4.01
N HIS A 29 -16.48 -8.49 3.48
CA HIS A 29 -16.65 -7.20 2.78
C HIS A 29 -16.28 -6.01 3.68
N ALA A 30 -16.70 -6.05 4.96
CA ALA A 30 -16.36 -5.01 5.93
C ALA A 30 -14.85 -4.90 6.19
N ASN A 31 -14.12 -6.03 6.20
CA ASN A 31 -12.67 -6.02 6.33
C ASN A 31 -12.02 -5.36 5.11
N LYS A 32 -12.49 -5.67 3.90
CA LYS A 32 -11.98 -5.07 2.67
C LYS A 32 -12.21 -3.56 2.67
N GLU A 33 -13.41 -3.08 2.99
CA GLU A 33 -13.67 -1.64 3.04
C GLU A 33 -12.83 -0.93 4.12
N ALA A 34 -12.63 -1.53 5.30
CA ALA A 34 -11.74 -0.97 6.32
C ALA A 34 -10.27 -0.89 5.85
N LEU A 35 -9.77 -1.93 5.15
CA LEU A 35 -8.43 -1.91 4.56
C LEU A 35 -8.33 -0.87 3.44
N TRP A 36 -9.42 -0.68 2.68
CA TRP A 36 -9.49 0.33 1.64
C TRP A 36 -9.40 1.73 2.23
N ASP A 37 -10.03 1.98 3.37
CA ASP A 37 -9.90 3.25 4.09
C ASP A 37 -8.47 3.52 4.52
N ILE A 38 -7.76 2.51 5.05
CA ILE A 38 -6.32 2.62 5.37
C ILE A 38 -5.52 3.00 4.11
N PHE A 39 -5.79 2.34 2.97
CA PHE A 39 -5.10 2.62 1.71
C PHE A 39 -5.33 4.05 1.22
N LYS A 40 -6.58 4.55 1.25
CA LYS A 40 -6.91 5.93 0.86
C LYS A 40 -6.19 6.96 1.73
N GLN A 41 -6.05 6.69 3.03
CA GLN A 41 -5.47 7.64 3.97
C GLN A 41 -3.98 7.89 3.72
N ILE A 42 -3.29 7.02 3.00
CA ILE A 42 -1.90 7.23 2.57
C ILE A 42 -1.83 8.42 1.59
N ALA A 43 -2.73 8.49 0.60
CA ALA A 43 -2.80 9.63 -0.32
C ALA A 43 -3.11 10.94 0.41
N VAL A 44 -4.04 10.89 1.36
CA VAL A 44 -4.43 12.05 2.18
C VAL A 44 -3.24 12.55 2.99
N THR A 45 -2.55 11.65 3.69
CA THR A 45 -1.42 11.98 4.56
C THR A 45 -0.25 12.57 3.79
N TRP A 46 0.06 12.07 2.59
CA TRP A 46 1.12 12.61 1.72
C TRP A 46 0.69 13.78 0.84
N LYS A 47 -0.55 14.25 0.97
CA LYS A 47 -1.13 15.31 0.14
C LYS A 47 -1.01 15.01 -1.37
N ASN A 48 -1.00 13.73 -1.75
CA ASN A 48 -0.89 13.27 -3.14
C ASN A 48 -2.28 13.14 -3.81
N VAL A 49 -3.23 14.00 -3.42
CA VAL A 49 -4.68 13.84 -3.68
C VAL A 49 -5.10 14.22 -5.10
N ARG A 50 -4.15 14.39 -6.03
CA ARG A 50 -4.48 14.75 -7.43
C ARG A 50 -4.86 13.55 -8.31
N TYR A 51 -4.61 12.32 -7.85
CA TYR A 51 -5.08 11.11 -8.50
C TYR A 51 -6.00 10.40 -7.53
N GLU A 52 -7.27 10.26 -7.90
CA GLU A 52 -8.22 9.55 -7.08
C GLU A 52 -7.72 8.12 -6.87
N SER A 53 -7.59 7.72 -5.61
CA SER A 53 -7.37 6.33 -5.21
C SER A 53 -8.38 5.38 -5.86
N SER A 54 -9.52 5.86 -6.36
CA SER A 54 -10.50 5.08 -7.14
C SER A 54 -9.85 4.32 -8.31
N ASN A 55 -8.88 4.92 -9.01
CA ASN A 55 -8.16 4.28 -10.12
C ASN A 55 -7.23 3.13 -9.67
N LEU A 56 -6.93 3.03 -8.37
CA LEU A 56 -6.08 2.00 -7.79
C LEU A 56 -6.88 0.87 -7.13
N LYS A 57 -8.21 1.00 -7.02
CA LYS A 57 -9.05 0.04 -6.28
C LYS A 57 -8.98 -1.37 -6.87
N SER A 58 -8.99 -1.50 -8.20
CA SER A 58 -8.93 -2.82 -8.87
C SER A 58 -7.60 -3.54 -8.60
N SER A 59 -6.46 -2.87 -8.79
CA SER A 59 -5.14 -3.48 -8.53
C SER A 59 -4.90 -3.77 -7.05
N TRP A 60 -5.41 -2.93 -6.16
CA TRP A 60 -5.38 -3.19 -4.73
C TRP A 60 -6.23 -4.41 -4.35
N LEU A 61 -7.42 -4.58 -4.96
CA LEU A 61 -8.26 -5.77 -4.76
C LEU A 61 -7.58 -7.05 -5.25
N GLU A 62 -6.95 -7.01 -6.42
CA GLU A 62 -6.18 -8.15 -6.96
C GLU A 62 -5.04 -8.55 -6.01
N MET A 63 -4.26 -7.58 -5.51
CA MET A 63 -3.20 -7.83 -4.54
C MET A 63 -3.75 -8.46 -3.27
N LEU A 64 -4.83 -7.92 -2.71
CA LEU A 64 -5.47 -8.46 -1.52
C LEU A 64 -5.94 -9.90 -1.73
N GLN A 65 -6.58 -10.17 -2.87
CA GLN A 65 -7.06 -11.49 -3.21
C GLN A 65 -5.89 -12.49 -3.28
N GLN A 66 -4.88 -12.20 -4.08
CA GLN A 66 -3.70 -13.06 -4.25
C GLN A 66 -3.02 -13.41 -2.93
N LYS A 67 -2.87 -12.43 -2.04
CA LYS A 67 -2.20 -12.61 -0.74
C LYS A 67 -3.07 -13.26 0.34
N SER A 68 -4.39 -13.26 0.16
CA SER A 68 -5.32 -13.93 1.08
C SER A 68 -5.60 -15.38 0.69
N GLU A 69 -5.50 -15.72 -0.60
CA GLU A 69 -5.84 -17.05 -1.14
C GLU A 69 -4.67 -18.04 -1.18
N LEU A 70 -3.42 -17.55 -1.26
CA LEU A 70 -2.22 -18.39 -1.32
C LEU A 70 -1.54 -18.49 0.04
N ALA A 71 -1.01 -19.67 0.36
CA ALA A 71 -0.22 -19.87 1.56
C ALA A 71 1.22 -19.32 1.38
N PRO A 72 1.79 -18.62 2.39
CA PRO A 72 1.16 -18.25 3.65
C PRO A 72 0.19 -17.06 3.51
N SER A 73 -1.01 -17.18 4.08
CA SER A 73 -2.08 -16.18 3.92
C SER A 73 -1.87 -14.94 4.78
N TYR A 74 -2.04 -13.76 4.17
CA TYR A 74 -1.95 -12.46 4.84
C TYR A 74 -3.24 -12.07 5.58
N THR A 75 -4.28 -12.91 5.58
CA THR A 75 -5.56 -12.58 6.23
C THR A 75 -5.38 -12.18 7.70
N GLY A 76 -4.50 -12.88 8.44
CA GLY A 76 -4.19 -12.56 9.84
C GLY A 76 -3.59 -11.16 10.01
N GLU A 77 -2.67 -10.78 9.11
CA GLU A 77 -2.05 -9.45 9.10
C GLU A 77 -3.05 -8.34 8.79
N TYR A 78 -3.93 -8.56 7.82
CA TYR A 78 -4.96 -7.60 7.45
C TYR A 78 -5.97 -7.37 8.57
N VAL A 79 -6.43 -8.44 9.21
CA VAL A 79 -7.33 -8.34 10.37
C VAL A 79 -6.63 -7.62 11.53
N ASN A 80 -5.36 -7.95 11.80
CA ASN A 80 -4.55 -7.26 12.80
C ASN A 80 -4.45 -5.74 12.52
N ALA A 81 -4.18 -5.35 11.27
CA ALA A 81 -4.07 -3.94 10.89
C ALA A 81 -5.38 -3.16 11.16
N ILE A 82 -6.54 -3.78 10.93
CA ILE A 82 -7.84 -3.17 11.27
C ILE A 82 -7.96 -2.91 12.78
N TYR A 83 -7.57 -3.87 13.61
CA TYR A 83 -7.60 -3.69 15.07
C TYR A 83 -6.66 -2.59 15.55
N VAL A 84 -5.43 -2.57 15.03
CA VAL A 84 -4.44 -1.52 15.33
C VAL A 84 -4.98 -0.14 14.96
N VAL A 85 -5.49 0.02 13.74
CA VAL A 85 -6.02 1.31 13.27
C VAL A 85 -7.22 1.74 14.09
N ARG A 86 -8.14 0.84 14.43
CA ARG A 86 -9.29 1.16 15.29
C ARG A 86 -8.85 1.69 16.65
N GLU A 87 -7.85 1.08 17.28
CA GLU A 87 -7.32 1.59 18.55
C GLU A 87 -6.68 2.96 18.38
N LEU A 88 -5.82 3.14 17.37
CA LEU A 88 -5.17 4.43 17.12
C LEU A 88 -6.18 5.55 16.85
N VAL A 89 -7.22 5.28 16.05
CA VAL A 89 -8.30 6.23 15.74
C VAL A 89 -9.09 6.57 17.01
N ALA A 90 -9.39 5.58 17.87
CA ALA A 90 -10.06 5.82 19.13
C ALA A 90 -9.24 6.70 20.09
N MET A 91 -7.91 6.58 20.05
CA MET A 91 -7.01 7.33 20.95
C MET A 91 -6.68 8.74 20.46
N TYR A 92 -6.46 8.91 19.15
CA TYR A 92 -5.87 10.13 18.60
C TYR A 92 -6.79 10.87 17.61
N GLY A 93 -7.93 10.26 17.23
CA GLY A 93 -8.75 10.72 16.10
C GLY A 93 -8.16 10.31 14.75
N GLU A 94 -8.99 10.32 13.70
CA GLU A 94 -8.67 9.69 12.41
C GLU A 94 -7.39 10.24 11.76
N GLY A 95 -7.33 11.56 11.50
CA GLY A 95 -6.20 12.16 10.78
C GLY A 95 -4.86 12.00 11.51
N GLU A 96 -4.86 12.22 12.82
CA GLU A 96 -3.63 12.09 13.63
C GLU A 96 -3.20 10.63 13.81
N ALA A 97 -4.15 9.70 13.92
CA ALA A 97 -3.86 8.26 13.96
C ALA A 97 -3.09 7.80 12.72
N TYR A 98 -3.57 8.16 11.53
CA TYR A 98 -2.89 7.80 10.27
C TYR A 98 -1.54 8.52 10.11
N ARG A 99 -1.46 9.81 10.46
CA ARG A 99 -0.19 10.55 10.43
C ARG A 99 0.86 9.87 11.32
N ARG A 100 0.48 9.48 12.54
CA ARG A 100 1.36 8.76 13.47
C ARG A 100 1.74 7.39 12.94
N LEU A 101 0.78 6.59 12.48
CA LEU A 101 1.02 5.26 11.93
C LEU A 101 2.01 5.31 10.76
N PHE A 102 1.84 6.26 9.83
CA PHE A 102 2.64 6.33 8.62
C PHE A 102 4.01 6.97 8.83
N LEU A 103 4.10 8.02 9.65
CA LEU A 103 5.29 8.89 9.71
C LEU A 103 5.98 8.92 11.08
N ALA A 104 5.29 8.61 12.17
CA ALA A 104 5.79 8.82 13.54
C ALA A 104 5.35 7.70 14.51
N ASN A 105 5.58 6.45 14.12
CA ASN A 105 5.10 5.27 14.85
C ASN A 105 6.05 4.76 15.95
N GLY A 106 7.31 5.19 15.95
CA GLY A 106 8.29 4.80 16.97
C GLY A 106 8.69 3.32 16.94
N ILE A 107 8.34 2.57 15.89
CA ILE A 107 8.67 1.14 15.77
C ILE A 107 10.18 1.00 15.52
N PRO A 108 10.93 0.30 16.40
CA PRO A 108 12.37 0.12 16.23
C PRO A 108 12.68 -0.76 15.01
N PRO A 109 13.89 -0.70 14.43
CA PRO A 109 14.32 -1.65 13.40
C PRO A 109 14.43 -3.08 13.98
N GLY A 110 14.31 -4.10 13.13
CA GLY A 110 14.39 -5.53 13.53
C GLY A 110 13.14 -6.33 13.16
N PRO A 111 12.91 -7.54 13.70
CA PRO A 111 11.68 -8.32 13.49
C PRO A 111 10.44 -7.67 14.14
N PRO A 112 9.21 -7.89 13.61
CA PRO A 112 8.01 -7.23 14.13
C PRO A 112 7.52 -7.93 15.41
N GLY A 113 7.86 -7.43 16.59
CA GLY A 113 7.49 -8.08 17.86
C GLY A 113 6.13 -7.66 18.45
N THR A 114 5.43 -6.73 17.83
CA THR A 114 4.16 -6.17 18.32
C THR A 114 3.12 -6.07 17.21
N ARG A 115 1.84 -6.06 17.57
CA ARG A 115 0.74 -5.88 16.60
C ARG A 115 0.89 -4.62 15.76
N LEU A 116 1.32 -3.51 16.36
CA LEU A 116 1.63 -2.28 15.63
C LEU A 116 2.76 -2.48 14.61
N ALA A 117 3.84 -3.17 15.00
CA ALA A 117 4.95 -3.46 14.11
C ALA A 117 4.52 -4.32 12.91
N HIS A 118 3.67 -5.32 13.16
CA HIS A 118 3.05 -6.14 12.11
C HIS A 118 2.22 -5.31 11.14
N ALA A 119 1.26 -4.54 11.68
CA ALA A 119 0.39 -3.68 10.88
C ALA A 119 1.20 -2.70 10.01
N LYS A 120 2.26 -2.11 10.56
CA LYS A 120 3.13 -1.21 9.79
C LYS A 120 3.84 -1.92 8.65
N ARG A 121 4.50 -3.05 8.94
CA ARG A 121 5.47 -3.64 8.01
C ARG A 121 4.85 -4.57 6.97
N TYR A 122 3.86 -5.35 7.37
CA TYR A 122 3.20 -6.30 6.46
C TYR A 122 2.08 -5.65 5.66
N VAL A 123 1.40 -4.64 6.21
CA VAL A 123 0.23 -4.03 5.56
C VAL A 123 0.51 -2.61 5.07
N VAL A 124 0.85 -1.69 5.97
CA VAL A 124 1.01 -0.27 5.60
C VAL A 124 2.16 -0.06 4.62
N ASP A 125 3.34 -0.64 4.87
CA ASP A 125 4.49 -0.51 3.97
C ASP A 125 4.21 -1.11 2.59
N GLU A 126 3.44 -2.18 2.54
CA GLU A 126 3.03 -2.79 1.28
C GLU A 126 2.04 -1.91 0.51
N PHE A 127 1.03 -1.36 1.20
CA PHE A 127 0.07 -0.45 0.60
C PHE A 127 0.76 0.81 0.06
N ILE A 128 1.72 1.34 0.82
CA ILE A 128 2.61 2.42 0.40
C ILE A 128 3.36 2.04 -0.89
N LYS A 129 4.01 0.86 -0.92
CA LYS A 129 4.75 0.39 -2.10
C LYS A 129 3.84 0.29 -3.31
N LEU A 130 2.66 -0.31 -3.17
CA LEU A 130 1.69 -0.41 -4.26
C LEU A 130 1.31 0.97 -4.79
N GLN A 131 1.03 1.92 -3.89
CA GLN A 131 0.63 3.27 -4.30
C GLN A 131 1.75 4.01 -5.03
N VAL A 132 3.00 3.88 -4.57
CA VAL A 132 4.18 4.47 -5.24
C VAL A 132 4.43 3.82 -6.60
N MET A 133 4.39 2.49 -6.68
CA MET A 133 4.62 1.74 -7.92
C MET A 133 3.57 2.08 -8.99
N MET A 134 2.30 2.18 -8.61
CA MET A 134 1.20 2.37 -9.55
C MET A 134 0.98 3.84 -9.92
N SER A 135 1.31 4.79 -9.03
CA SER A 135 1.15 6.22 -9.33
C SER A 135 2.28 6.78 -10.21
N GLY A 136 3.39 6.03 -10.36
CA GLY A 136 4.60 6.45 -11.05
C GLY A 136 5.30 7.63 -10.35
N PHE A 137 6.64 7.70 -10.43
CA PHE A 137 7.45 8.76 -9.82
C PHE A 137 7.18 10.19 -10.37
N LYS A 138 6.20 10.36 -11.25
CA LYS A 138 5.81 11.63 -11.87
C LYS A 138 5.54 12.74 -10.84
N HIS A 139 5.14 12.38 -9.63
CA HIS A 139 4.82 13.32 -8.54
C HIS A 139 5.96 13.57 -7.55
N PHE A 140 7.01 12.74 -7.55
CA PHE A 140 8.21 12.95 -6.74
C PHE A 140 9.28 13.82 -7.45
N GLY A 141 8.88 14.57 -8.48
CA GLY A 141 9.78 15.43 -9.25
C GLY A 141 10.61 14.72 -10.32
N GLY A 142 10.38 13.42 -10.55
CA GLY A 142 11.04 12.65 -11.60
C GLY A 142 10.53 13.03 -12.99
N LYS A 143 11.04 14.12 -13.55
CA LYS A 143 10.92 14.40 -14.99
C LYS A 143 11.81 13.38 -15.71
N ASN A 144 11.20 12.39 -16.37
CA ASN A 144 11.87 11.35 -17.18
C ASN A 144 12.39 10.13 -16.40
N TYR A 145 11.52 9.40 -15.71
CA TYR A 145 11.84 8.01 -15.36
C TYR A 145 11.47 7.09 -16.53
N HIS A 146 12.48 6.58 -17.25
CA HIS A 146 12.33 5.69 -18.41
C HIS A 146 11.82 4.27 -18.06
N GLY A 147 11.50 3.99 -16.81
CA GLY A 147 11.00 2.68 -16.34
C GLY A 147 9.50 2.45 -16.52
N TYR A 148 8.85 3.17 -17.44
CA TYR A 148 7.46 2.90 -17.80
C TYR A 148 7.41 1.61 -18.62
N VAL A 149 7.36 0.45 -17.97
CA VAL A 149 6.89 -0.77 -18.64
C VAL A 149 5.38 -0.62 -18.82
N LYS A 150 5.02 0.11 -19.89
CA LYS A 150 3.66 0.15 -20.42
C LYS A 150 3.36 -1.27 -20.91
N GLY A 151 2.83 -2.11 -20.04
CA GLY A 151 2.22 -3.37 -20.42
C GLY A 151 1.13 -3.11 -21.46
N SER A 152 1.50 -3.35 -22.72
CA SER A 152 0.69 -3.66 -23.90
C SER A 152 -0.83 -3.81 -23.71
N ARG A 153 -1.59 -2.72 -23.50
CA ARG A 153 -3.06 -2.76 -23.74
C ARG A 153 -3.72 -1.49 -24.32
N TYR A 154 -2.98 -0.42 -24.55
CA TYR A 154 -3.48 0.73 -25.31
C TYR A 154 -2.40 1.22 -26.28
N ASN A 155 -2.43 0.63 -27.48
CA ASN A 155 -1.61 1.01 -28.62
C ASN A 155 -2.50 1.85 -29.55
N GLU A 156 -2.54 3.16 -29.33
CA GLU A 156 -3.14 4.11 -30.29
C GLU A 156 -2.09 4.81 -31.17
N HIS A 157 -0.83 4.37 -31.09
CA HIS A 157 0.22 4.83 -31.98
C HIS A 157 0.77 3.66 -32.79
N ALA A 158 0.77 3.80 -34.11
CA ALA A 158 1.30 2.81 -35.02
C ALA A 158 2.82 2.64 -34.80
N LEU A 159 3.25 1.38 -34.64
CA LEU A 159 4.66 0.98 -34.62
C LEU A 159 5.17 0.80 -36.05
N VAL A 160 5.65 1.86 -36.70
CA VAL A 160 6.69 1.75 -37.74
C VAL A 160 7.28 3.12 -38.08
N ARG A 161 8.59 3.18 -38.34
CA ARG A 161 9.16 4.26 -39.15
C ARG A 161 8.50 4.16 -40.54
N GLN A 162 7.86 5.23 -40.98
CA GLN A 162 7.44 5.32 -42.38
C GLN A 162 8.69 5.29 -43.26
N TYR A 163 8.76 4.31 -44.16
CA TYR A 163 9.77 4.23 -45.20
C TYR A 163 9.46 5.32 -46.23
N GLU A 164 10.33 6.31 -46.36
CA GLU A 164 10.29 7.26 -47.48
C GLU A 164 11.12 6.69 -48.64
N PRO A 165 10.51 6.35 -49.79
CA PRO A 165 11.28 5.97 -50.97
C PRO A 165 12.08 7.19 -51.45
N LYS A 166 13.40 7.02 -51.61
CA LYS A 166 14.22 8.02 -52.31
C LYS A 166 13.75 8.10 -53.76
N GLU A 167 13.32 9.28 -54.19
CA GLU A 167 13.18 9.60 -55.61
C GLU A 167 14.56 9.48 -56.26
N ASN A 168 14.74 8.46 -57.09
CA ASN A 168 15.88 8.37 -58.00
C ASN A 168 15.65 9.40 -59.10
N ASN A 169 16.30 10.57 -59.00
CA ASN A 169 16.52 11.44 -60.14
C ASN A 169 17.92 11.17 -60.71
N SER A 170 17.90 10.75 -61.99
CA SER A 170 19.00 10.51 -62.94
C SER A 170 19.69 9.14 -62.90
#